data_AF-A0A7C3C7P2-F1
#
_entry.id   AF-A0A7C3C7P2-F1
#
_cell.length_a   1.000
_cell.length_b   1.000
_cell.length_c   1.000
_cell.angle_alpha   90.00
_cell.angle_beta   90.00
_cell.angle_gamma   90.00
#
_symmetry.space_group_name_H-M   'P 1'
#
loop_
_entity.id
_entity.type
_entity.pdbx_description
1 polymer ?
#
loop_
_entity_poly.entity_id
_entity_poly.type
_entity_poly.pdbx_seq_one_letter_code
_entity_poly.pdbx_strand_id
1 'polypeptide(L)'
;MEKKLKKYMMSKRIFIVCFSFLFFSFGKIFAQEPIIYLNNSSFEDYPRSGYPPRGWYDCGGINFPQESPPDIHPTPDFIFGVTKSALDGNTYLGMVVRENDSWESIAQRLTAPLEAKQCYSFKIFLSTSKTYKSSIRGSTEQVNFTDPIKLRIWGGTGYCNKKEL
;
A
#
# COMPACT_ATOMS: atom_id res chain seq x y z
N MET A 1 -25.98 -34.57 61.81
CA MET A 1 -26.22 -34.59 60.35
C MET A 1 -26.04 -33.21 59.70
N GLU A 2 -26.52 -32.13 60.31
CA GLU A 2 -26.51 -30.76 59.75
C GLU A 2 -25.13 -30.18 59.41
N LYS A 3 -24.08 -30.43 60.23
CA LYS A 3 -22.73 -29.91 59.97
C LYS A 3 -22.13 -30.43 58.65
N LYS A 4 -22.46 -31.67 58.26
CA LYS A 4 -21.99 -32.31 57.03
C LYS A 4 -22.71 -31.71 55.80
N LEU A 5 -24.00 -31.40 55.95
CA LEU A 5 -24.82 -30.75 54.92
C LEU A 5 -24.37 -29.31 54.64
N LYS A 6 -24.09 -28.52 55.68
CA LYS A 6 -23.56 -27.14 55.53
C LYS A 6 -22.20 -27.11 54.80
N LYS A 7 -21.27 -28.01 55.13
CA LYS A 7 -19.96 -28.11 54.46
C LYS A 7 -20.09 -28.50 52.98
N TYR A 8 -21.01 -29.41 52.65
CA TYR A 8 -21.29 -29.81 51.27
C TYR A 8 -21.92 -28.67 50.46
N MET A 9 -22.84 -27.89 51.06
CA MET A 9 -23.44 -26.71 50.43
C MET A 9 -22.43 -25.56 50.24
N MET A 10 -21.50 -25.36 51.17
CA MET A 10 -20.43 -24.35 51.06
C MET A 10 -19.43 -24.71 49.95
N SER A 11 -19.06 -26.00 49.84
CA SER A 11 -18.21 -26.52 48.76
C SER A 11 -18.85 -26.36 47.39
N LYS A 12 -20.15 -26.68 47.24
CA LYS A 12 -20.91 -26.43 45.99
C LYS A 12 -20.97 -24.94 45.62
N ARG A 13 -21.18 -24.04 46.59
CA ARG A 13 -21.21 -22.58 46.34
C ARG A 13 -19.85 -22.04 45.90
N ILE A 14 -18.76 -22.52 46.50
CA ILE A 14 -17.39 -22.16 46.08
C ILE A 14 -17.12 -22.68 44.67
N PHE A 15 -17.53 -23.91 44.36
CA PHE A 15 -17.38 -24.49 43.02
C PHE A 15 -18.16 -23.71 41.94
N ILE A 16 -19.39 -23.27 42.26
CA ILE A 16 -20.23 -22.47 41.36
C ILE A 16 -19.61 -21.08 41.13
N VAL A 17 -19.10 -20.42 42.17
CA VAL A 17 -18.44 -19.10 42.07
C VAL A 17 -17.16 -19.17 41.22
N CYS A 18 -16.35 -20.23 41.38
CA CYS A 18 -15.17 -20.47 40.55
C CYS A 18 -15.53 -20.75 39.08
N PHE A 19 -16.64 -21.45 38.81
CA PHE A 19 -17.10 -21.72 37.45
C PHE A 19 -17.66 -20.47 36.76
N SER A 20 -18.30 -19.55 37.50
CA SER A 20 -18.76 -18.26 36.97
C SER A 20 -17.62 -17.28 36.65
N PHE A 21 -16.47 -17.38 37.35
CA PHE A 21 -15.28 -16.57 37.02
C PHE A 21 -14.59 -17.03 35.72
N LEU A 22 -14.70 -18.32 35.36
CA LEU A 22 -14.16 -18.84 34.10
C LEU A 22 -14.98 -18.43 32.86
N PHE A 23 -16.27 -18.13 33.03
CA PHE A 23 -17.12 -17.64 31.94
C PHE A 23 -16.98 -16.15 31.63
N PHE A 24 -16.37 -15.36 32.52
CA PHE A 24 -16.13 -13.93 32.29
C PHE A 24 -14.85 -13.64 31.47
N SER A 25 -14.08 -14.66 31.13
CA SER A 25 -12.84 -14.55 30.36
C SER A 25 -13.02 -14.75 28.85
N PHE A 26 -14.26 -14.87 28.34
CA PHE A 26 -14.54 -14.79 26.91
C PHE A 26 -14.51 -13.33 26.42
N GLY A 27 -13.44 -12.60 26.76
CA GLY A 27 -13.06 -11.40 26.03
C GLY A 27 -12.77 -11.80 24.59
N LYS A 28 -13.39 -11.10 23.64
CA LYS A 28 -13.21 -11.33 22.20
C LYS A 28 -11.72 -11.23 21.83
N ILE A 29 -11.03 -12.36 21.71
CA ILE A 29 -9.71 -12.44 21.07
C ILE A 29 -9.95 -12.39 19.56
N PHE A 30 -10.28 -11.20 19.03
CA PHE A 30 -10.13 -10.92 17.60
C PHE A 30 -8.75 -10.28 17.42
N ALA A 31 -7.71 -11.12 17.43
CA ALA A 31 -6.32 -10.70 17.23
C ALA A 31 -5.90 -10.67 15.75
N GLN A 32 -6.84 -10.85 14.82
CA GLN A 32 -6.56 -10.65 13.41
C GLN A 32 -6.80 -9.19 13.08
N GLU A 33 -5.73 -8.39 13.02
CA GLU A 33 -5.81 -7.06 12.42
C GLU A 33 -6.32 -7.23 10.98
N PRO A 34 -7.40 -6.53 10.58
CA PRO A 34 -7.93 -6.66 9.24
C PRO A 34 -6.89 -6.19 8.22
N ILE A 35 -6.51 -7.08 7.31
CA ILE A 35 -5.61 -6.74 6.20
C ILE A 35 -6.37 -5.82 5.25
N ILE A 36 -5.83 -4.63 5.02
CA ILE A 36 -6.33 -3.73 3.98
C ILE A 36 -5.65 -4.12 2.67
N TYR A 37 -6.41 -4.79 1.80
CA TYR A 37 -5.92 -5.18 0.49
C TYR A 37 -5.91 -3.98 -0.46
N LEU A 38 -4.82 -3.84 -1.21
CA LEU A 38 -4.74 -2.95 -2.37
C LEU A 38 -5.22 -3.72 -3.59
N ASN A 39 -6.05 -3.09 -4.41
CA ASN A 39 -6.37 -3.63 -5.72
C ASN A 39 -5.15 -3.45 -6.65
N ASN A 40 -4.84 -4.47 -7.44
CA ASN A 40 -3.65 -4.55 -8.28
C ASN A 40 -2.35 -4.12 -7.56
N SER A 41 -2.05 -4.74 -6.41
CA SER A 41 -0.90 -4.40 -5.55
C SER A 41 0.47 -4.61 -6.20
N SER A 42 0.54 -5.49 -7.22
CA SER A 42 1.76 -5.80 -7.97
C SER A 42 1.87 -5.03 -9.28
N PHE A 43 0.93 -4.13 -9.57
CA PHE A 43 0.92 -3.29 -10.78
C PHE A 43 0.82 -4.07 -12.10
N GLU A 44 0.15 -5.23 -12.08
CA GLU A 44 -0.03 -6.07 -13.25
C GLU A 44 -0.95 -5.42 -14.28
N ASP A 45 -0.44 -5.18 -15.50
CA ASP A 45 -1.23 -4.69 -16.62
C ASP A 45 -0.53 -4.90 -17.98
N TYR A 46 -1.14 -4.39 -19.07
CA TYR A 46 -0.50 -4.36 -20.38
C TYR A 46 0.73 -3.42 -20.37
N PRO A 47 1.95 -3.91 -20.68
CA PRO A 47 3.14 -3.07 -20.68
C PRO A 47 3.07 -1.99 -21.77
N ARG A 48 3.20 -0.73 -21.35
CA ARG A 48 3.12 0.45 -22.22
C ARG A 48 3.61 1.69 -21.49
N SER A 49 3.93 2.73 -22.25
CA SER A 49 4.25 4.05 -21.70
C SER A 49 3.01 4.93 -21.52
N GLY A 50 3.10 5.90 -20.61
CA GLY A 50 2.15 7.00 -20.49
C GLY A 50 0.75 6.61 -19.99
N TYR A 51 0.63 5.52 -19.23
CA TYR A 51 -0.63 5.09 -18.62
C TYR A 51 -0.36 4.41 -17.27
N PRO A 52 -1.05 4.81 -16.19
CA PRO A 52 -0.94 4.11 -14.92
C PRO A 52 -1.56 2.69 -15.01
N PRO A 53 -1.11 1.74 -14.16
CA PRO A 53 -1.74 0.42 -14.05
C PRO A 53 -3.21 0.53 -13.63
N ARG A 54 -4.06 -0.37 -14.13
CA ARG A 54 -5.48 -0.46 -13.71
C ARG A 54 -5.60 -0.54 -12.19
N GLY A 55 -6.57 0.21 -11.65
CA GLY A 55 -6.79 0.37 -10.21
C GLY A 55 -6.08 1.58 -9.60
N TRP A 56 -5.04 2.08 -10.28
CA TRP A 56 -4.27 3.25 -9.83
C TRP A 56 -4.63 4.48 -10.65
N TYR A 57 -4.83 5.59 -9.94
CA TYR A 57 -5.17 6.89 -10.51
C TYR A 57 -3.92 7.75 -10.65
N ASP A 58 -3.74 8.41 -11.80
CA ASP A 58 -2.64 9.35 -12.01
C ASP A 58 -2.89 10.68 -11.29
N CYS A 59 -2.03 10.97 -10.31
CA CYS A 59 -2.02 12.21 -9.55
C CYS A 59 -0.97 13.21 -10.05
N GLY A 60 -0.03 12.79 -10.90
CA GLY A 60 0.98 13.65 -11.50
C GLY A 60 0.32 14.72 -12.38
N GLY A 61 -0.61 14.31 -13.24
CA GLY A 61 -1.33 15.19 -14.16
C GLY A 61 -2.13 16.33 -13.50
N ILE A 62 -2.43 16.24 -12.21
CA ILE A 62 -3.09 17.33 -11.46
C ILE A 62 -2.14 18.52 -11.26
N ASN A 63 -0.89 18.24 -10.89
CA ASN A 63 0.11 19.28 -10.60
C ASN A 63 0.91 19.65 -11.86
N PHE A 64 1.09 18.69 -12.77
CA PHE A 64 1.91 18.80 -13.96
C PHE A 64 1.14 18.31 -15.20
N PRO A 65 0.08 19.03 -15.62
CA PRO A 65 -0.83 18.58 -16.69
C PRO A 65 -0.18 18.47 -18.07
N GLN A 66 1.03 19.00 -18.24
CA GLN A 66 1.80 18.94 -19.48
C GLN A 66 2.85 17.83 -19.48
N GLU A 67 3.01 17.11 -18.38
CA GLU A 67 3.97 16.01 -18.26
C GLU A 67 3.28 14.67 -18.54
N SER A 68 4.05 13.67 -18.94
CA SER A 68 3.49 12.35 -19.21
C SER A 68 3.07 11.64 -17.91
N PRO A 69 2.05 10.77 -17.97
CA PRO A 69 1.73 9.86 -16.87
C PRO A 69 2.83 8.79 -16.67
N PRO A 70 2.78 8.05 -15.54
CA PRO A 70 3.62 6.88 -15.30
C PRO A 70 3.54 5.80 -16.38
N ASP A 71 4.53 4.91 -16.37
CA ASP A 71 4.64 3.79 -17.31
C ASP A 71 4.35 2.44 -16.63
N ILE A 72 4.01 1.44 -17.44
CA ILE A 72 3.96 0.03 -17.05
C ILE A 72 5.12 -0.68 -17.73
N HIS A 73 6.13 -1.05 -16.95
CA HIS A 73 7.33 -1.73 -17.40
C HIS A 73 7.21 -3.25 -17.26
N PRO A 74 8.02 -4.04 -17.99
CA PRO A 74 8.97 -3.60 -19.02
C PRO A 74 8.22 -3.09 -20.26
N THR A 75 8.53 -1.88 -20.71
CA THR A 75 7.90 -1.33 -21.92
C THR A 75 8.31 -2.14 -23.15
N PRO A 76 7.45 -2.25 -24.19
CA PRO A 76 7.82 -2.86 -25.47
C PRO A 76 9.16 -2.30 -25.98
N ASP A 77 10.02 -3.18 -26.48
CA ASP A 77 11.35 -2.86 -27.03
C ASP A 77 12.29 -2.08 -26.10
N PHE A 78 11.98 -2.01 -24.80
CA PHE A 78 12.72 -1.21 -23.81
C PHE A 78 12.97 0.23 -24.29
N ILE A 79 11.94 0.90 -24.81
CA ILE A 79 12.04 2.27 -25.38
C ILE A 79 12.72 3.29 -24.45
N PHE A 80 12.69 3.07 -23.14
CA PHE A 80 13.35 3.93 -22.14
C PHE A 80 14.71 3.39 -21.64
N GLY A 81 15.19 2.28 -22.20
CA GLY A 81 16.43 1.61 -21.80
C GLY A 81 16.40 0.93 -20.42
N VAL A 82 15.23 0.82 -19.80
CA VAL A 82 15.05 0.14 -18.50
C VAL A 82 14.90 -1.36 -18.74
N THR A 83 15.89 -2.16 -18.32
CA THR A 83 15.93 -3.62 -18.55
C THR A 83 15.63 -4.44 -17.29
N LYS A 84 15.07 -3.80 -16.24
CA LYS A 84 14.73 -4.49 -14.99
C LYS A 84 13.53 -5.42 -15.21
N SER A 85 13.57 -6.58 -14.57
CA SER A 85 12.45 -7.52 -14.52
C SER A 85 11.52 -7.21 -13.35
N ALA A 86 10.24 -7.54 -13.50
CA ALA A 86 9.29 -7.50 -12.40
C ALA A 86 9.73 -8.46 -11.28
N LEU A 87 9.56 -8.05 -10.02
CA LEU A 87 9.80 -8.93 -8.88
C LEU A 87 8.64 -9.91 -8.65
N ASP A 88 7.41 -9.45 -8.92
CA ASP A 88 6.17 -10.22 -8.83
C ASP A 88 5.42 -10.05 -10.14
N GLY A 89 4.80 -11.14 -10.65
CA GLY A 89 4.08 -11.10 -11.92
C GLY A 89 4.99 -10.84 -13.13
N ASN A 90 4.48 -10.06 -14.09
CA ASN A 90 5.14 -9.79 -15.37
C ASN A 90 5.50 -8.31 -15.56
N THR A 91 4.85 -7.42 -14.81
CA THR A 91 4.97 -5.97 -14.99
C THR A 91 5.15 -5.24 -13.67
N TYR A 92 5.57 -4.00 -13.75
CA TYR A 92 5.76 -3.14 -12.60
C TYR A 92 5.57 -1.67 -13.00
N LEU A 93 5.26 -0.85 -12.02
CA LEU A 93 5.15 0.59 -12.19
C LEU A 93 6.53 1.23 -12.44
N GLY A 94 6.67 1.97 -13.52
CA GLY A 94 7.76 2.92 -13.73
C GLY A 94 7.30 4.34 -13.47
N MET A 95 8.09 5.10 -12.70
CA MET A 95 7.85 6.52 -12.46
C MET A 95 9.13 7.32 -12.61
N VAL A 96 9.02 8.55 -13.07
CA VAL A 96 10.14 9.49 -13.21
C VAL A 96 9.94 10.80 -12.43
N VAL A 97 11.08 11.37 -12.02
CA VAL A 97 11.22 12.78 -11.63
C VAL A 97 12.05 13.44 -12.72
N ARG A 98 11.58 14.59 -13.20
CA ARG A 98 12.15 15.27 -14.37
C ARG A 98 13.05 16.42 -13.96
N GLU A 99 13.76 16.98 -14.93
CA GLU A 99 14.71 18.09 -14.80
C GLU A 99 14.05 19.40 -14.36
N ASN A 100 12.74 19.55 -14.61
CA ASN A 100 11.95 20.71 -14.22
C ASN A 100 11.32 20.57 -12.83
N ASP A 101 11.85 19.68 -11.99
CA ASP A 101 11.33 19.32 -10.67
C ASP A 101 9.88 18.82 -10.69
N SER A 102 9.34 18.38 -11.83
CA SER A 102 8.07 17.66 -11.86
C SER A 102 8.28 16.20 -11.49
N TRP A 103 7.23 15.59 -10.94
CA TRP A 103 7.25 14.19 -10.53
C TRP A 103 5.93 13.51 -10.85
N GLU A 104 6.03 12.23 -11.15
CA GLU A 104 4.87 11.37 -11.26
C GLU A 104 4.41 10.88 -9.89
N SER A 105 3.10 10.64 -9.78
CA SER A 105 2.52 10.08 -8.57
C SER A 105 1.21 9.37 -8.88
N ILE A 106 0.92 8.31 -8.14
CA ILE A 106 -0.33 7.55 -8.27
C ILE A 106 -1.04 7.43 -6.92
N ALA A 107 -2.34 7.18 -6.96
CA ALA A 107 -3.14 6.90 -5.77
C ALA A 107 -4.19 5.83 -6.05
N GLN A 108 -4.59 5.10 -5.01
CA GLN A 108 -5.71 4.18 -5.04
C GLN A 108 -6.53 4.32 -3.76
N ARG A 109 -7.85 4.18 -3.88
CA ARG A 109 -8.74 4.08 -2.71
C ARG A 109 -8.54 2.73 -2.03
N LEU A 110 -8.32 2.76 -0.72
CA LEU A 110 -8.25 1.54 0.10
C LEU A 110 -9.60 0.81 0.13
N THR A 111 -9.55 -0.52 0.28
CA THR A 111 -10.74 -1.38 0.41
C THR A 111 -11.49 -1.16 1.73
N ALA A 112 -10.78 -0.68 2.76
CA ALA A 112 -11.32 -0.26 4.05
C ALA A 112 -10.64 1.04 4.51
N PRO A 113 -11.31 1.87 5.32
CA PRO A 113 -10.69 3.06 5.90
C PRO A 113 -9.56 2.70 6.87
N LEU A 114 -8.62 3.62 7.05
CA LEU A 114 -7.68 3.56 8.17
C LEU A 114 -8.39 4.05 9.43
N GLU A 115 -8.24 3.30 10.52
CA GLU A 115 -8.87 3.58 11.81
C GLU A 115 -7.91 4.37 12.71
N ALA A 116 -8.48 5.28 13.50
CA ALA A 116 -7.69 6.07 14.43
C ALA A 116 -7.05 5.17 15.50
N LYS A 117 -5.82 5.52 15.92
CA LYS A 117 -5.05 4.82 16.97
C LYS A 117 -4.70 3.36 16.63
N GLN A 118 -4.71 3.00 15.35
CA GLN A 118 -4.27 1.71 14.85
C GLN A 118 -2.89 1.84 14.21
N CYS A 119 -2.01 0.86 14.46
CA CYS A 119 -0.72 0.77 13.78
C CYS A 119 -0.87 0.00 12.47
N TYR A 120 -0.23 0.46 11.40
CA TYR A 120 -0.25 -0.19 10.09
C TYR A 120 1.17 -0.44 9.59
N SER A 121 1.36 -1.55 8.87
CA SER A 121 2.61 -1.87 8.19
C SER A 121 2.38 -1.87 6.68
N PHE A 122 3.19 -1.10 5.96
CA PHE A 122 3.22 -1.08 4.50
C PHE A 122 4.56 -1.61 3.99
N LYS A 123 4.52 -2.40 2.91
CA LYS A 123 5.73 -2.93 2.26
C LYS A 123 5.64 -2.67 0.76
N ILE A 124 6.75 -2.24 0.18
CA ILE A 124 6.94 -2.05 -1.25
C ILE A 124 8.38 -2.42 -1.61
N PHE A 125 8.57 -2.96 -2.81
CA PHE A 125 9.89 -3.17 -3.37
C PHE A 125 10.22 -2.03 -4.32
N LEU A 126 11.42 -1.45 -4.17
CA LEU A 126 11.89 -0.34 -5.00
C LEU A 126 13.13 -0.77 -5.77
N SER A 127 13.24 -0.26 -6.99
CA SER A 127 14.38 -0.51 -7.87
C SER A 127 14.70 0.78 -8.60
N THR A 128 16.00 1.04 -8.78
CA THR A 128 16.50 2.11 -9.63
C THR A 128 17.21 1.50 -10.84
N SER A 129 17.03 2.12 -12.01
CA SER A 129 17.76 1.76 -13.22
C SER A 129 18.95 2.71 -13.41
N LYS A 130 20.04 2.21 -14.02
CA LYS A 130 21.16 3.06 -14.47
C LYS A 130 20.80 3.85 -15.74
N THR A 131 19.71 3.45 -16.38
CA THR A 131 19.20 4.06 -17.61
C THR A 131 17.69 4.19 -17.50
N TYR A 132 17.19 5.40 -17.66
CA TYR A 132 15.79 5.73 -17.88
C TYR A 132 15.77 6.94 -18.81
N LYS A 133 15.86 6.69 -20.12
CA LYS A 133 15.92 7.73 -21.14
C LYS A 133 14.52 8.14 -21.54
N SER A 134 14.21 9.43 -21.53
CA SER A 134 12.98 9.95 -22.11
C SER A 134 13.21 11.36 -22.67
N SER A 135 12.29 11.82 -23.52
CA SER A 135 12.34 13.18 -24.04
C SER A 135 11.97 14.20 -22.97
N ILE A 136 12.62 15.36 -22.99
CA ILE A 136 12.15 16.53 -22.25
C ILE A 136 11.02 17.23 -23.02
N ARG A 137 10.17 17.97 -22.30
CA ARG A 137 9.04 18.68 -22.90
C ARG A 137 9.53 19.68 -23.95
N GLY A 138 8.98 19.57 -25.16
CA GLY A 138 9.30 20.46 -26.28
C GLY A 138 10.64 20.17 -26.98
N SER A 139 11.29 19.05 -26.66
CA SER A 139 12.51 18.60 -27.34
C SER A 139 12.37 17.14 -27.79
N THR A 140 13.12 16.78 -28.84
CA THR A 140 13.33 15.39 -29.25
C THR A 140 14.58 14.78 -28.61
N GLU A 141 15.36 15.58 -27.89
CA GLU A 141 16.54 15.11 -27.17
C GLU A 141 16.13 14.16 -26.03
N GLN A 142 16.81 13.02 -25.99
CA GLN A 142 16.63 12.01 -24.95
C GLN A 142 17.63 12.27 -23.83
N VAL A 143 17.13 12.52 -22.62
CA VAL A 143 17.94 12.70 -21.41
C VAL A 143 17.71 11.54 -20.45
N ASN A 144 18.68 11.30 -19.55
CA ASN A 144 18.62 10.19 -18.60
C ASN A 144 18.11 10.67 -17.24
N PHE A 145 16.98 10.12 -16.78
CA PHE A 145 16.34 10.46 -15.51
C PHE A 145 16.76 9.50 -14.40
N THR A 146 18.00 9.65 -13.92
CA THR A 146 18.62 8.70 -12.97
C THR A 146 19.13 9.34 -11.69
N ASP A 147 18.78 10.60 -11.45
CA ASP A 147 19.16 11.29 -10.22
C ASP A 147 18.49 10.64 -8.99
N PRO A 148 19.15 10.63 -7.82
CA PRO A 148 18.57 10.06 -6.61
C PRO A 148 17.28 10.76 -6.18
N ILE A 149 16.24 9.97 -5.93
CA ILE A 149 14.91 10.46 -5.53
C ILE A 149 14.44 9.85 -4.21
N LYS A 150 13.42 10.46 -3.61
CA LYS A 150 12.76 9.96 -2.40
C LYS A 150 11.32 9.58 -2.70
N LEU A 151 10.97 8.33 -2.46
CA LEU A 151 9.56 7.92 -2.44
C LEU A 151 8.88 8.53 -1.20
N ARG A 152 7.71 9.14 -1.41
CA ARG A 152 6.84 9.60 -0.33
C ARG A 152 5.48 8.90 -0.43
N ILE A 153 4.98 8.44 0.71
CA ILE A 153 3.68 7.78 0.82
C ILE A 153 2.82 8.65 1.71
N TRP A 154 1.58 8.92 1.27
CA TRP A 154 0.64 9.79 1.96
C TRP A 154 -0.65 9.04 2.26
N GLY A 155 -1.24 9.31 3.42
CA GLY A 155 -2.65 9.05 3.67
C GLY A 155 -3.50 10.17 3.08
N GLY A 156 -4.77 9.90 2.80
CA GLY A 156 -5.66 10.92 2.25
C GLY A 156 -7.12 10.54 2.41
N THR A 157 -7.99 11.55 2.45
CA THR A 157 -9.45 11.34 2.47
C THR A 157 -10.07 11.25 1.07
N GLY A 158 -9.25 11.34 0.04
CA GLY A 158 -9.62 11.27 -1.37
C GLY A 158 -8.39 11.08 -2.25
N TYR A 159 -8.60 10.86 -3.55
CA TYR A 159 -7.50 10.72 -4.50
C TYR A 159 -6.59 11.94 -4.49
N CYS A 160 -5.28 11.68 -4.52
CA CYS A 160 -4.23 12.70 -4.61
C CYS A 160 -4.16 13.71 -3.46
N ASN A 161 -5.00 13.55 -2.44
CA ASN A 161 -4.93 14.33 -1.21
C ASN A 161 -3.70 13.87 -0.41
N LYS A 162 -2.91 14.85 0.03
CA LYS A 162 -1.73 14.61 0.87
C LYS A 162 -2.07 15.06 2.28
N LYS A 163 -2.63 14.16 3.08
CA LYS A 163 -2.67 14.34 4.53
C LYS A 163 -1.52 13.55 5.14
N GLU A 164 -0.88 14.14 6.12
CA GLU A 164 0.06 13.41 6.95
C GLU A 164 -0.71 12.37 7.76
N LEU A 165 -0.15 11.16 7.88
CA LEU A 165 -0.68 10.08 8.71
C LEU A 165 -0.29 10.29 10.17
#